data_AF-A0A3R9WXJ0-F1
#
_entry.id   AF-A0A3R9WXJ0-F1
#
_cell.length_a   1.000
_cell.length_b   1.000
_cell.length_c   1.000
_cell.angle_alpha   90.00
_cell.angle_beta   90.00
_cell.angle_gamma   90.00
#
_symmetry.space_group_name_H-M   'P 1'
#
loop_
_entity.id
_entity.type
_entity.pdbx_description
1 polymer ?
#
loop_
_entity_poly.entity_id
_entity_poly.type
_entity_poly.pdbx_seq_one_letter_code
_entity_poly.pdbx_strand_id
1 'polypeptide(L)'
;MNSSPMEHQITAPFIYTLLTFCPMTEAYALLLIVLVLAILFTIGLWRTSKEFRRHAEKIKEVFTPYSDYLGFMRYGRGFKALCIPKKGSNFSRIDITVSLTWRENPLFYILYPITKDKDRIFLWGELVEMPDVNIEIRRGESTDPGRGVKIPDLNFVVVTDDREKAFALIDRIRGYLKDSESCLESLKMGRDYKWVKVMGRIEDDESIRKMFDILVKAGEIAPIL
;
A
#
# COMPACT_ATOMS: atom_id res chain seq x y z
N MET A 1 -18.22 -34.55 -87.67
CA MET A 1 -17.90 -35.08 -86.32
C MET A 1 -17.51 -33.90 -85.47
N ASN A 2 -18.46 -33.36 -84.70
CA ASN A 2 -18.25 -32.21 -83.81
C ASN A 2 -18.09 -32.73 -82.38
N SER A 3 -16.92 -32.55 -81.78
CA SER A 3 -16.68 -32.77 -80.36
C SER A 3 -16.84 -31.45 -79.61
N SER A 4 -17.98 -31.28 -78.93
CA SER A 4 -18.20 -30.19 -77.97
C SER A 4 -17.48 -30.51 -76.66
N PRO A 5 -16.75 -29.56 -76.04
CA PRO A 5 -16.33 -29.72 -74.66
C PRO A 5 -17.52 -29.38 -73.75
N MET A 6 -17.83 -30.28 -72.80
CA MET A 6 -18.70 -29.98 -71.66
C MET A 6 -17.90 -29.15 -70.65
N GLU A 7 -18.24 -27.87 -70.51
CA GLU A 7 -17.86 -27.09 -69.33
C GLU A 7 -18.65 -27.58 -68.11
N HIS A 8 -17.96 -28.20 -67.15
CA HIS A 8 -18.48 -28.40 -65.81
C HIS A 8 -18.42 -27.08 -65.03
N GLN A 9 -19.47 -26.27 -65.12
CA GLN A 9 -19.74 -25.17 -64.17
C GLN A 9 -20.46 -25.70 -62.92
N ILE A 10 -19.74 -26.26 -61.95
CA ILE A 10 -20.24 -26.37 -60.56
C ILE A 10 -18.99 -26.38 -59.66
N THR A 11 -18.65 -25.32 -58.92
CA THR A 11 -18.93 -25.24 -57.47
C THR A 11 -18.30 -23.94 -56.91
N ALA A 12 -18.85 -22.78 -57.22
CA ALA A 12 -18.39 -21.50 -56.64
C ALA A 12 -19.28 -20.84 -55.55
N PRO A 13 -20.51 -21.28 -55.20
CA PRO A 13 -21.29 -20.56 -54.19
C PRO A 13 -21.06 -21.03 -52.74
N PHE A 14 -20.35 -22.15 -52.49
CA PHE A 14 -20.26 -22.71 -51.14
C PHE A 14 -19.09 -22.16 -50.30
N ILE A 15 -18.03 -21.65 -50.93
CA ILE A 15 -16.84 -21.14 -50.21
C ILE A 15 -17.07 -19.71 -49.71
N TYR A 16 -17.86 -18.89 -50.43
CA TYR A 16 -18.14 -17.51 -50.01
C TYR A 16 -19.07 -17.42 -48.79
N THR A 17 -19.90 -18.42 -48.54
CA THR A 17 -20.86 -18.41 -47.41
C THR A 17 -20.22 -18.77 -46.07
N LEU A 18 -19.11 -19.52 -46.07
CA LEU A 18 -18.36 -19.88 -44.86
C LEU A 18 -17.41 -18.77 -44.38
N LEU A 19 -16.93 -17.91 -45.28
CA LEU A 19 -16.01 -16.82 -44.95
C LEU A 19 -16.72 -15.56 -44.42
N THR A 20 -18.02 -15.38 -44.66
CA THR A 20 -18.79 -14.21 -44.15
C THR A 20 -19.44 -14.43 -42.79
N PHE A 21 -19.59 -15.67 -42.32
CA PHE A 21 -20.19 -15.98 -41.02
C PHE A 21 -19.19 -16.06 -39.85
N CYS A 22 -17.89 -16.22 -40.14
CA CYS A 22 -16.83 -16.32 -39.12
C CYS A 22 -16.38 -14.98 -38.48
N PRO A 23 -16.32 -13.82 -39.19
CA PRO A 23 -15.80 -12.57 -38.58
C PRO A 23 -16.79 -11.93 -37.60
N MET A 24 -18.10 -12.16 -37.76
CA MET A 24 -19.12 -11.61 -36.87
C MET A 24 -19.02 -12.25 -35.47
N THR A 25 -18.80 -13.57 -35.39
CA THR A 25 -18.66 -14.27 -34.10
C THR A 25 -17.41 -13.85 -33.34
N GLU A 26 -16.29 -13.64 -34.04
CA GLU A 26 -15.05 -13.13 -33.44
C GLU A 26 -15.21 -11.70 -32.95
N ALA A 27 -15.87 -10.83 -33.73
CA ALA A 27 -16.17 -9.46 -33.33
C ALA A 27 -17.09 -9.41 -32.10
N TYR A 28 -18.14 -10.24 -32.05
CA TYR A 28 -19.00 -10.34 -30.86
C TYR A 28 -18.24 -10.88 -29.64
N ALA A 29 -17.34 -11.85 -29.82
CA ALA A 29 -16.51 -12.36 -28.73
C ALA A 29 -15.57 -11.28 -28.18
N LEU A 30 -14.90 -10.52 -29.06
CA LEU A 30 -14.06 -9.39 -28.67
C LEU A 30 -14.87 -8.29 -27.96
N LEU A 31 -16.05 -7.96 -28.49
CA LEU A 31 -16.96 -6.99 -27.87
C LEU A 31 -17.36 -7.44 -26.46
N LEU A 32 -17.71 -8.72 -26.29
CA LEU A 32 -18.06 -9.30 -24.99
C LEU A 32 -16.90 -9.20 -24.01
N ILE A 33 -15.68 -9.55 -24.45
CA ILE A 33 -14.46 -9.45 -23.61
C ILE A 33 -14.24 -8.00 -23.18
N VAL A 34 -14.31 -7.04 -24.10
CA VAL A 34 -14.15 -5.62 -23.80
C VAL A 34 -15.22 -5.13 -22.82
N LEU A 35 -16.48 -5.54 -23.02
CA LEU A 35 -17.58 -5.19 -22.13
C LEU A 35 -17.36 -5.74 -20.71
N VAL A 36 -16.94 -6.99 -20.59
CA VAL A 36 -16.61 -7.61 -19.29
C VAL A 36 -15.46 -6.87 -18.61
N LEU A 37 -14.39 -6.56 -19.34
CA LEU A 37 -13.25 -5.80 -18.81
C LEU A 37 -13.67 -4.40 -18.36
N ALA A 38 -14.53 -3.72 -19.11
CA ALA A 38 -15.05 -2.39 -18.75
C ALA A 38 -15.89 -2.42 -17.47
N ILE A 39 -16.73 -3.46 -17.30
CA ILE A 39 -17.51 -3.67 -16.08
C ILE A 39 -16.57 -3.90 -14.89
N LEU A 40 -15.58 -4.79 -15.02
CA LEU A 40 -14.61 -5.08 -13.97
C LEU A 40 -13.81 -3.83 -13.58
N PHE A 41 -13.38 -3.05 -14.56
CA PHE A 41 -12.68 -1.77 -14.34
C PHE A 41 -13.55 -0.79 -13.56
N THR A 42 -14.83 -0.65 -13.93
CA THR A 42 -15.78 0.26 -13.26
C THR A 42 -16.01 -0.15 -11.81
N ILE A 43 -16.19 -1.45 -11.55
CA ILE A 43 -16.30 -1.99 -10.18
C ILE A 43 -15.04 -1.69 -9.38
N GLY A 44 -13.87 -1.87 -9.99
CA GLY A 44 -12.57 -1.56 -9.38
C GLY A 44 -12.47 -0.09 -8.98
N LEU A 45 -12.82 0.85 -9.88
CA LEU A 45 -12.84 2.28 -9.59
C LEU A 45 -13.77 2.64 -8.43
N TRP A 46 -14.96 2.05 -8.40
CA TRP A 46 -15.93 2.29 -7.33
C TRP A 46 -15.39 1.80 -5.97
N ARG A 47 -14.81 0.60 -5.94
CA ARG A 47 -14.19 0.04 -4.73
C ARG A 47 -13.00 0.87 -4.26
N THR A 48 -12.10 1.26 -5.15
CA THR A 48 -10.96 2.15 -4.82
C THR A 48 -11.46 3.47 -4.23
N SER A 49 -12.51 4.06 -4.80
CA SER A 49 -13.11 5.30 -4.29
C SER A 49 -13.73 5.13 -2.90
N LYS A 50 -14.32 3.97 -2.63
CA LYS A 50 -14.87 3.63 -1.31
C LYS A 50 -13.76 3.49 -0.26
N GLU A 51 -12.71 2.72 -0.55
CA GLU A 51 -11.58 2.53 0.36
C GLU A 51 -10.82 3.84 0.60
N PHE A 52 -10.67 4.68 -0.43
CA PHE A 52 -10.11 6.03 -0.30
C PHE A 52 -10.83 6.84 0.79
N ARG A 53 -12.17 6.91 0.70
CA ARG A 53 -12.99 7.66 1.67
C ARG A 53 -12.88 7.07 3.07
N ARG A 54 -12.96 5.74 3.18
CA ARG A 54 -12.84 5.02 4.45
C ARG A 54 -11.51 5.33 5.15
N HIS A 55 -10.38 5.21 4.43
CA HIS A 55 -9.06 5.50 5.00
C HIS A 55 -8.90 6.97 5.37
N ALA A 56 -9.43 7.89 4.55
CA ALA A 56 -9.40 9.31 4.86
C ALA A 56 -10.21 9.66 6.11
N GLU A 57 -11.41 9.07 6.27
CA GLU A 57 -12.24 9.20 7.46
C GLU A 57 -11.54 8.64 8.70
N LYS A 58 -10.89 7.49 8.59
CA LYS A 58 -10.12 6.90 9.70
C LYS A 58 -8.90 7.71 10.08
N ILE A 59 -8.16 8.26 9.12
CA ILE A 59 -7.09 9.21 9.41
C ILE A 59 -7.65 10.46 10.08
N LYS A 60 -8.78 10.99 9.62
CA LYS A 60 -9.42 12.13 10.27
C LYS A 60 -9.79 11.79 11.72
N GLU A 61 -10.41 10.64 11.97
CA GLU A 61 -10.79 10.18 13.30
C GLU A 61 -9.59 10.07 14.26
N VAL A 62 -8.50 9.46 13.80
CA VAL A 62 -7.29 9.21 14.62
C VAL A 62 -6.49 10.48 14.84
N PHE A 63 -6.31 11.33 13.82
CA PHE A 63 -5.37 12.46 13.89
C PHE A 63 -6.01 13.77 14.36
N THR A 64 -7.31 13.99 14.15
CA THR A 64 -7.99 15.24 14.56
C THR A 64 -7.80 15.57 16.05
N PRO A 65 -7.87 14.62 17.00
CA PRO A 65 -7.64 14.93 18.42
C PRO A 65 -6.24 15.48 18.72
N TYR A 66 -5.24 15.11 17.92
CA TYR A 66 -3.83 15.44 18.10
C TYR A 66 -3.37 16.64 17.27
N SER A 67 -4.20 17.13 16.34
CA SER A 67 -3.84 18.15 15.37
C SER A 67 -4.60 19.47 15.57
N ASP A 68 -3.93 20.60 15.38
CA ASP A 68 -4.59 21.89 15.16
C ASP A 68 -5.08 22.04 13.71
N TYR A 69 -4.37 21.41 12.76
CA TYR A 69 -4.73 21.38 11.35
C TYR A 69 -4.50 20.01 10.74
N LEU A 70 -5.48 19.54 9.95
CA LEU A 70 -5.38 18.32 9.17
C LEU A 70 -5.86 18.58 7.74
N GLY A 71 -4.92 18.62 6.80
CA GLY A 71 -5.18 18.82 5.38
C GLY A 71 -5.06 17.51 4.60
N PHE A 72 -5.83 17.37 3.52
CA PHE A 72 -5.78 16.22 2.62
C PHE A 72 -5.47 16.68 1.19
N MET A 73 -4.68 15.90 0.47
CA MET A 73 -4.32 16.14 -0.94
C MET A 73 -4.30 14.81 -1.69
N ARG A 74 -4.83 14.77 -2.90
CA ARG A 74 -4.74 13.57 -3.75
C ARG A 74 -3.30 13.29 -4.16
N TYR A 75 -2.88 12.02 -4.11
CA TYR A 75 -1.50 11.61 -4.43
C TYR A 75 -1.49 10.24 -5.13
N GLY A 76 -1.25 10.25 -6.44
CA GLY A 76 -1.30 9.03 -7.25
C GLY A 76 -2.65 8.31 -7.10
N ARG A 77 -2.59 7.02 -6.74
CA ARG A 77 -3.79 6.19 -6.47
C ARG A 77 -4.34 6.35 -5.05
N GLY A 78 -3.64 7.03 -4.16
CA GLY A 78 -4.10 7.30 -2.81
C GLY A 78 -4.08 8.79 -2.51
N PHE A 79 -3.65 9.14 -1.31
CA PHE A 79 -3.62 10.52 -0.85
C PHE A 79 -2.50 10.77 0.13
N LYS A 80 -2.16 12.04 0.25
CA LYS A 80 -1.35 12.58 1.33
C LYS A 80 -2.25 13.32 2.30
N ALA A 81 -1.95 13.23 3.58
CA ALA A 81 -2.52 14.09 4.59
C ALA A 81 -1.39 14.77 5.35
N LEU A 82 -1.59 16.04 5.67
CA LEU A 82 -0.66 16.86 6.43
C LEU A 82 -1.31 17.16 7.77
N CYS A 83 -0.71 16.67 8.84
CA CYS A 83 -1.12 16.95 10.21
C CYS A 83 -0.13 17.95 10.82
N ILE A 84 -0.65 19.07 11.33
CA ILE A 84 0.08 19.99 12.19
C ILE A 84 -0.34 19.71 13.64
N PRO A 85 0.54 19.12 14.45
CA PRO A 85 0.23 18.78 15.83
C PRO A 85 -0.06 20.02 16.68
N LYS A 86 -0.78 19.81 17.79
CA LYS A 86 -0.99 20.85 18.79
C LYS A 86 0.32 21.34 19.40
N LYS A 87 0.35 22.60 19.84
CA LYS A 87 1.50 23.17 20.58
C LYS A 87 1.86 22.28 21.79
N GLY A 88 3.15 22.01 21.97
CA GLY A 88 3.67 21.13 23.02
C GLY A 88 3.86 19.67 22.58
N SER A 89 3.57 19.33 21.32
CA SER A 89 3.94 18.03 20.76
C SER A 89 5.46 17.92 20.51
N ASN A 90 5.98 16.71 20.55
CA ASN A 90 7.35 16.39 20.11
C ASN A 90 7.52 16.46 18.60
N PHE A 91 6.41 16.63 17.86
CA PHE A 91 6.39 16.76 16.42
C PHE A 91 6.02 18.19 16.00
N SER A 92 6.78 18.74 15.05
CA SER A 92 6.46 19.98 14.34
C SER A 92 5.44 19.77 13.22
N ARG A 93 5.47 18.59 12.59
CA ARG A 93 4.63 18.20 11.45
C ARG A 93 4.55 16.68 11.37
N ILE A 94 3.42 16.14 10.92
CA ILE A 94 3.30 14.73 10.55
C ILE A 94 2.76 14.62 9.13
N ASP A 95 3.57 14.09 8.23
CA ASP A 95 3.20 13.74 6.87
C ASP A 95 2.69 12.31 6.80
N ILE A 96 1.51 12.14 6.23
CA ILE A 96 0.83 10.86 6.08
C ILE A 96 0.69 10.61 4.59
N THR A 97 1.13 9.44 4.12
CA THR A 97 0.87 8.99 2.75
C THR A 97 0.16 7.65 2.80
N VAL A 98 -1.00 7.58 2.17
CA VAL A 98 -1.73 6.33 1.95
C VAL A 98 -1.61 5.97 0.47
N SER A 99 -1.15 4.75 0.19
CA SER A 99 -1.07 4.19 -1.15
C SER A 99 -2.08 3.06 -1.30
N LEU A 100 -3.00 3.19 -2.25
CA LEU A 100 -4.01 2.17 -2.54
C LEU A 100 -3.50 1.15 -3.56
N THR A 101 -3.89 -0.11 -3.40
CA THR A 101 -3.61 -1.18 -4.37
C THR A 101 -4.39 -1.01 -5.67
N TRP A 102 -3.92 -1.69 -6.73
CA TRP A 102 -4.40 -1.53 -8.10
C TRP A 102 -5.72 -2.26 -8.39
N ARG A 103 -6.78 -1.94 -7.65
CA ARG A 103 -8.08 -2.64 -7.75
C ARG A 103 -8.81 -2.40 -9.08
N GLU A 104 -8.48 -1.33 -9.82
CA GLU A 104 -9.03 -1.10 -11.15
C GLU A 104 -8.45 -2.02 -12.23
N ASN A 105 -7.32 -2.70 -11.96
CA ASN A 105 -6.76 -3.66 -12.90
C ASN A 105 -7.40 -5.04 -12.69
N PRO A 106 -8.06 -5.63 -13.70
CA PRO A 106 -8.63 -6.98 -13.58
C PRO A 106 -7.61 -8.05 -13.15
N LEU A 107 -6.34 -7.91 -13.54
CA LEU A 107 -5.26 -8.82 -13.12
C LEU A 107 -5.03 -8.79 -11.61
N PHE A 108 -5.35 -7.68 -10.93
CA PHE A 108 -5.28 -7.61 -9.47
C PHE A 108 -6.10 -8.71 -8.83
N TYR A 109 -7.32 -8.97 -9.31
CA TYR A 109 -8.19 -9.99 -8.72
C TYR A 109 -7.68 -11.41 -8.94
N ILE A 110 -7.04 -11.66 -10.09
CA ILE A 110 -6.41 -12.95 -10.39
C ILE A 110 -5.17 -13.17 -9.52
N LEU A 111 -4.36 -12.12 -9.32
CA LEU A 111 -3.10 -12.19 -8.60
C LEU A 111 -3.24 -11.98 -7.08
N TYR A 112 -4.36 -11.44 -6.60
CA TYR A 112 -4.56 -11.12 -5.19
C TYR A 112 -4.38 -12.32 -4.24
N PRO A 113 -4.84 -13.55 -4.55
CA PRO A 113 -4.61 -14.72 -3.70
C PRO A 113 -3.12 -15.05 -3.52
N ILE A 114 -2.29 -14.73 -4.53
CA ILE A 114 -0.85 -15.02 -4.56
C ILE A 114 -0.07 -13.88 -3.90
N THR A 115 -0.30 -12.65 -4.36
CA THR A 115 0.44 -11.46 -3.93
C THR A 115 0.04 -10.99 -2.54
N LYS A 116 -1.21 -11.21 -2.14
CA LYS A 116 -1.83 -10.68 -0.93
C LYS A 116 -1.56 -9.18 -0.77
N ASP A 117 -1.50 -8.44 -1.88
CA ASP A 117 -1.14 -7.03 -1.86
C ASP A 117 -2.21 -6.21 -1.11
N LYS A 118 -1.76 -5.33 -0.23
CA LYS A 118 -2.60 -4.54 0.68
C LYS A 118 -2.29 -3.07 0.54
N ASP A 119 -3.25 -2.24 0.92
CA ASP A 119 -3.02 -0.79 0.99
C ASP A 119 -1.92 -0.52 2.02
N ARG A 120 -1.16 0.55 1.79
CA ARG A 120 -0.02 0.89 2.65
C ARG A 120 -0.18 2.29 3.21
N ILE A 121 0.33 2.46 4.42
CA ILE A 121 0.42 3.75 5.09
C ILE A 121 1.87 4.05 5.46
N PHE A 122 2.28 5.28 5.20
CA PHE A 122 3.58 5.83 5.55
C PHE A 122 3.33 7.06 6.42
N LEU A 123 3.86 7.05 7.64
CA LEU A 123 3.77 8.14 8.60
C LEU A 123 5.15 8.71 8.83
N TRP A 124 5.34 9.99 8.57
CA TRP A 124 6.61 10.69 8.69
C TRP A 124 6.39 11.85 9.68
N GLY A 125 6.73 11.62 10.94
CA GLY A 125 6.65 12.64 11.98
C GLY A 125 7.96 13.40 12.09
N GLU A 126 7.93 14.71 11.87
CA GLU A 126 9.07 15.60 12.05
C GLU A 126 9.23 16.08 13.48
N LEU A 127 10.30 15.62 14.11
CA LEU A 127 10.62 15.90 15.49
C LEU A 127 10.99 17.37 15.70
N VAL A 128 10.77 17.88 16.90
CA VAL A 128 11.26 19.19 17.33
C VAL A 128 12.75 19.13 17.69
N GLU A 129 13.21 17.99 18.22
CA GLU A 129 14.60 17.72 18.59
C GLU A 129 15.15 16.53 17.79
N MET A 130 16.45 16.55 17.47
CA MET A 130 17.08 15.44 16.75
C MET A 130 17.44 14.32 17.72
N PRO A 131 17.13 13.04 17.41
CA PRO A 131 17.61 11.93 18.21
C PRO A 131 19.13 11.78 18.04
N ASP A 132 19.85 11.35 19.07
CA ASP A 132 21.30 11.14 19.00
C ASP A 132 21.67 9.69 18.64
N VAL A 133 20.75 8.96 18.00
CA VAL A 133 20.91 7.56 17.62
C VAL A 133 20.21 7.25 16.31
N ASN A 134 20.75 6.30 15.55
CA ASN A 134 20.11 5.72 14.37
C ASN A 134 19.50 4.36 14.73
N ILE A 135 18.17 4.26 14.66
CA ILE A 135 17.44 3.03 14.96
C ILE A 135 16.50 2.70 13.80
N GLU A 136 16.62 1.49 13.27
CA GLU A 136 15.67 0.89 12.34
C GLU A 136 15.16 -0.43 12.92
N ILE A 137 13.84 -0.50 13.17
CA ILE A 137 13.14 -1.74 13.46
C ILE A 137 12.40 -2.16 12.20
N ARG A 138 12.64 -3.37 11.70
CA ARG A 138 12.00 -3.89 10.48
C ARG A 138 11.53 -5.32 10.66
N ARG A 139 10.45 -5.68 9.98
CA ARG A 139 9.93 -7.05 10.02
C ARG A 139 10.88 -8.01 9.31
N GLY A 140 11.02 -9.22 9.85
CA GLY A 140 11.70 -10.34 9.21
C GLY A 140 13.14 -10.53 9.67
N GLU A 141 13.96 -11.13 8.80
CA GLU A 141 15.33 -11.52 9.14
C GLU A 141 16.36 -10.42 8.82
N SER A 142 17.49 -10.44 9.52
CA SER A 142 18.56 -9.48 9.25
C SER A 142 19.20 -9.78 7.91
N THR A 143 19.02 -8.87 6.95
CA THR A 143 19.83 -8.84 5.72
C THR A 143 21.23 -8.26 5.96
N ASP A 144 21.52 -7.78 7.17
CA ASP A 144 22.76 -7.04 7.48
C ASP A 144 23.56 -7.83 8.54
N PRO A 145 24.47 -8.72 8.10
CA PRO A 145 25.23 -9.58 9.00
C PRO A 145 26.20 -8.71 9.84
N GLY A 146 25.87 -8.49 11.11
CA GLY A 146 26.71 -7.80 12.09
C GLY A 146 26.05 -6.64 12.84
N ARG A 147 25.01 -6.01 12.26
CA ARG A 147 24.30 -4.87 12.88
C ARG A 147 22.86 -5.18 13.30
N GLY A 148 22.24 -6.16 12.67
CA GLY A 148 20.88 -6.57 13.01
C GLY A 148 20.82 -7.52 14.20
N VAL A 149 20.02 -7.18 15.22
CA VAL A 149 19.70 -8.06 16.35
C VAL A 149 18.22 -8.41 16.32
N LYS A 150 17.89 -9.70 16.40
CA LYS A 150 16.50 -10.17 16.49
C LYS A 150 15.92 -9.78 17.84
N ILE A 151 14.72 -9.22 17.84
CA ILE A 151 14.01 -8.88 19.08
C ILE A 151 13.35 -10.17 19.61
N PRO A 152 13.61 -10.59 20.87
CA PRO A 152 12.97 -11.76 21.44
C PRO A 152 11.44 -11.67 21.39
N ASP A 153 10.79 -12.78 21.06
CA ASP A 153 9.33 -12.95 21.02
C ASP A 153 8.58 -12.09 19.99
N LEU A 154 9.30 -11.42 19.09
CA LEU A 154 8.74 -10.61 18.02
C LEU A 154 9.38 -10.95 16.67
N ASN A 155 8.62 -10.84 15.58
CA ASN A 155 9.12 -11.00 14.22
C ASN A 155 9.81 -9.73 13.67
N PHE A 156 10.59 -9.07 14.51
CA PHE A 156 11.31 -7.85 14.18
C PHE A 156 12.81 -7.98 14.43
N VAL A 157 13.58 -7.26 13.61
CA VAL A 157 15.01 -7.06 13.77
C VAL A 157 15.26 -5.58 13.97
N VAL A 158 16.13 -5.26 14.93
CA VAL A 158 16.64 -3.91 15.14
C VAL A 158 18.03 -3.78 14.55
N VAL A 159 18.24 -2.72 13.77
CA VAL A 159 19.52 -2.28 13.23
C VAL A 159 19.81 -0.93 13.85
N THR A 160 20.96 -0.79 14.51
CA THR A 160 21.30 0.43 15.25
C THR A 160 22.81 0.65 15.32
N ASP A 161 23.22 1.90 15.52
CA ASP A 161 24.58 2.28 15.89
C ASP A 161 24.82 2.30 17.42
N ASP A 162 23.76 2.35 18.22
CA ASP A 162 23.79 2.24 19.69
C ASP A 162 22.79 1.18 20.17
N ARG A 163 23.31 0.09 20.76
CA ARG A 163 22.47 -1.02 21.23
C ARG A 163 21.71 -0.67 22.50
N GLU A 164 22.32 0.04 23.44
CA GLU A 164 21.72 0.34 24.73
C GLU A 164 20.49 1.23 24.55
N LYS A 165 20.63 2.30 23.78
CA LYS A 165 19.52 3.20 23.44
C LYS A 165 18.42 2.47 22.65
N ALA A 166 18.80 1.61 21.71
CA ALA A 166 17.83 0.86 20.92
C ALA A 166 17.01 -0.12 21.76
N PHE A 167 17.62 -0.86 22.67
CA PHE A 167 16.90 -1.75 23.57
C PHE A 167 16.03 -0.98 24.58
N ALA A 168 16.51 0.17 25.08
CA ALA A 168 15.71 1.06 25.91
C ALA A 168 14.45 1.58 25.20
N LEU A 169 14.55 1.91 23.90
CA LEU A 169 13.39 2.24 23.07
C LEU A 169 12.46 1.03 22.95
N ILE A 170 12.99 -0.12 22.52
CA ILE A 170 12.21 -1.35 22.29
C ILE A 170 11.41 -1.72 23.53
N ASP A 171 12.00 -1.70 24.72
CA ASP A 171 11.30 -2.09 25.93
C ASP A 171 10.12 -1.15 26.25
N ARG A 172 10.23 0.14 25.91
CA ARG A 172 9.15 1.11 26.11
C ARG A 172 8.04 1.00 25.05
N ILE A 173 8.36 0.58 23.83
CA ILE A 173 7.39 0.45 22.73
C ILE A 173 6.96 -1.00 22.47
N ARG A 174 7.44 -1.97 23.27
CA ARG A 174 7.27 -3.41 23.04
C ARG A 174 5.81 -3.83 22.87
N GLY A 175 4.92 -3.29 23.72
CA GLY A 175 3.47 -3.55 23.62
C GLY A 175 2.92 -3.12 22.27
N TYR A 176 3.24 -1.90 21.83
CA TYR A 176 2.82 -1.38 20.54
C TYR A 176 3.40 -2.15 19.35
N LEU A 177 4.65 -2.60 19.43
CA LEU A 177 5.26 -3.46 18.41
C LEU A 177 4.54 -4.81 18.30
N LYS A 178 4.16 -5.41 19.44
CA LYS A 178 3.40 -6.66 19.47
C LYS A 178 2.00 -6.47 18.90
N ASP A 179 1.30 -5.42 19.30
CA ASP A 179 -0.08 -5.16 18.87
C ASP A 179 -0.20 -4.83 17.38
N SER A 180 0.89 -4.30 16.80
CA SER A 180 1.02 -3.94 15.39
C SER A 180 1.76 -4.98 14.55
N GLU A 181 2.17 -6.12 15.12
CA GLU A 181 3.04 -7.09 14.45
C GLU A 181 2.47 -7.58 13.10
N SER A 182 1.14 -7.64 12.95
CA SER A 182 0.50 -8.05 11.69
C SER A 182 0.61 -6.99 10.59
N CYS A 183 0.62 -5.70 10.95
CA CYS A 183 0.53 -4.58 10.01
C CYS A 183 1.82 -3.75 9.85
N LEU A 184 2.69 -3.66 10.87
CA LEU A 184 3.93 -2.88 10.85
C LEU A 184 5.00 -3.53 9.96
N GLU A 185 5.52 -2.79 8.98
CA GLU A 185 6.65 -3.22 8.13
C GLU A 185 7.98 -2.68 8.66
N SER A 186 8.03 -1.40 9.05
CA SER A 186 9.23 -0.80 9.65
C SER A 186 8.96 0.47 10.45
N LEU A 187 9.79 0.71 11.46
CA LEU A 187 9.98 1.96 12.19
C LEU A 187 11.43 2.43 12.00
N LYS A 188 11.65 3.69 11.64
CA LYS A 188 13.00 4.27 11.51
C LYS A 188 13.08 5.63 12.19
N MET A 189 14.19 5.91 12.85
CA MET A 189 14.58 7.24 13.33
C MET A 189 16.10 7.35 13.24
N GLY A 190 16.63 8.56 13.09
CA GLY A 190 18.07 8.71 12.94
C GLY A 190 18.60 10.12 13.17
N ARG A 191 19.91 10.21 13.41
CA ARG A 191 20.63 11.49 13.55
C ARG A 191 20.62 12.31 12.29
N ASP A 192 20.69 11.62 11.15
CA ASP A 192 20.78 12.26 9.84
C ASP A 192 19.46 12.91 9.40
N TYR A 193 18.35 12.57 10.07
CA TYR A 193 17.01 13.02 9.70
C TYR A 193 16.19 13.33 10.94
N LYS A 194 15.60 14.51 11.00
CA LYS A 194 14.74 14.95 12.11
C LYS A 194 13.36 14.26 12.11
N TRP A 195 13.27 13.00 11.69
CA TRP A 195 12.02 12.31 11.40
C TRP A 195 11.95 10.94 12.07
N VAL A 196 10.78 10.62 12.61
CA VAL A 196 10.37 9.24 12.89
C VAL A 196 9.49 8.77 11.73
N LYS A 197 9.85 7.66 11.12
CA LYS A 197 9.13 7.07 9.98
C LYS A 197 8.53 5.74 10.38
N VAL A 198 7.23 5.58 10.18
CA VAL A 198 6.52 4.31 10.39
C VAL A 198 5.88 3.91 9.07
N MET A 199 6.12 2.68 8.63
CA MET A 199 5.58 2.12 7.39
C MET A 199 4.88 0.80 7.69
N GLY A 200 3.69 0.61 7.12
CA GLY A 200 2.86 -0.56 7.39
C GLY A 200 1.78 -0.78 6.36
N ARG A 201 1.11 -1.92 6.48
CA ARG A 201 -0.06 -2.32 5.71
C ARG A 201 -1.33 -1.95 6.44
N ILE A 202 -2.37 -1.58 5.70
CA ILE A 202 -3.70 -1.38 6.26
C ILE A 202 -4.44 -2.71 6.12
N GLU A 203 -4.48 -3.49 7.22
CA GLU A 203 -5.14 -4.79 7.25
C GLU A 203 -6.60 -4.68 7.71
N ASP A 204 -6.84 -3.79 8.66
CA ASP A 204 -8.12 -3.51 9.30
C ASP A 204 -8.22 -2.02 9.69
N ASP A 205 -9.35 -1.65 10.30
CA ASP A 205 -9.62 -0.26 10.71
C ASP A 205 -8.72 0.21 11.87
N GLU A 206 -8.15 -0.72 12.64
CA GLU A 206 -7.25 -0.42 13.76
C GLU A 206 -5.80 -0.25 13.33
N SER A 207 -5.43 -0.75 12.15
CA SER A 207 -4.06 -0.67 11.62
C SER A 207 -3.54 0.77 11.59
N ILE A 208 -4.38 1.74 11.20
CA ILE A 208 -3.99 3.16 11.15
C ILE A 208 -3.74 3.71 12.56
N ARG A 209 -4.59 3.35 13.53
CA ARG A 209 -4.44 3.77 14.94
C ARG A 209 -3.17 3.19 15.54
N LYS A 210 -2.95 1.87 15.40
CA LYS A 210 -1.74 1.19 15.88
C LYS A 210 -0.45 1.80 15.33
N MET A 211 -0.44 2.11 14.04
CA MET A 211 0.69 2.76 13.37
C MET A 211 0.94 4.18 13.90
N PHE A 212 -0.13 4.93 14.15
CA PHE A 212 -0.06 6.25 14.75
C PHE A 212 0.44 6.20 16.20
N ASP A 213 -0.06 5.27 17.02
CA ASP A 213 0.34 5.12 18.42
C ASP A 213 1.84 4.80 18.54
N ILE A 214 2.36 3.94 17.66
CA ILE A 214 3.81 3.69 17.58
C ILE A 214 4.58 4.95 17.21
N LEU A 215 4.12 5.70 16.20
CA LEU A 215 4.76 6.94 15.81
C LEU A 215 4.84 7.90 17.00
N VAL A 216 3.72 8.12 17.69
CA VAL A 216 3.64 9.03 18.83
C VAL A 216 4.57 8.56 19.94
N LYS A 217 4.50 7.29 20.32
CA LYS A 217 5.33 6.75 21.41
C LYS A 217 6.82 6.79 21.08
N ALA A 218 7.19 6.46 19.86
CA ALA A 218 8.57 6.56 19.39
C ALA A 218 9.06 8.01 19.40
N GLY A 219 8.22 8.98 19.00
CA GLY A 219 8.55 10.40 19.04
C GLY A 219 8.64 11.01 20.44
N GLU A 220 7.91 10.48 21.42
CA GLU A 220 8.07 10.86 22.83
C GLU A 220 9.40 10.40 23.43
N ILE A 221 9.94 9.30 22.92
CA ILE A 221 11.18 8.69 23.43
C ILE A 221 12.40 9.22 22.67
N ALA A 222 12.26 9.57 21.39
CA ALA A 222 13.37 10.01 20.55
C ALA A 222 14.25 11.14 21.15
N PRO A 223 13.71 12.19 21.81
CA PRO A 223 14.53 13.27 22.39
C PRO A 223 15.40 12.86 23.59
N ILE A 224 15.06 11.75 24.25
CA ILE A 224 15.75 11.27 25.46
C ILE A 224 16.65 10.04 25.17
N LEU A 225 16.79 9.66 23.91
CA LEU A 225 17.75 8.67 23.43
C LEU A 225 19.03 9.40 22.99
#